data_AF-A0A8T6BVW4-F1
#
_entry.id   AF-A0A8T6BVW4-F1
#
_cell.length_a   1.000
_cell.length_b   1.000
_cell.length_c   1.000
_cell.angle_alpha   90.00
_cell.angle_beta   90.00
_cell.angle_gamma   90.00
#
_symmetry.space_group_name_H-M   'P 1'
#
loop_
_entity.id
_entity.type
_entity.pdbx_description
1 polymer ?
#
loop_
_entity_poly.entity_id
_entity_poly.type
_entity_poly.pdbx_seq_one_letter_code
_entity_poly.pdbx_strand_id
1 'polypeptide(L)' 'SIDNGTEGSAVRVGLGTQFSFTKNFSAYTDANYLGGGDVDQDWSANVGVKYTW' A
#
# COMPACT_ATOMS: atom_id res chain seq x y z
N SER A 1 27.20 2.33 25.11
CA SER A 1 26.17 1.41 24.60
C SER A 1 25.02 2.30 24.18
N ILE A 2 24.70 2.38 22.89
CA ILE A 2 23.58 3.22 22.43
C ILE A 2 22.35 2.32 22.31
N ASP A 3 21.29 2.79 22.96
CA ASP A 3 20.03 2.11 23.23
C ASP A 3 19.19 1.90 21.96
N ASN A 4 18.60 0.72 21.86
CA ASN A 4 17.64 0.33 20.82
C ASN A 4 16.27 0.96 21.13
N GLY A 5 16.07 2.22 20.75
CA GLY A 5 14.82 2.97 20.96
C GLY A 5 14.03 3.15 19.67
N THR A 6 13.14 2.22 19.34
CA THR A 6 11.86 2.40 18.60
C THR A 6 11.76 3.47 17.48
N GLU A 7 12.81 3.73 16.69
CA GLU A 7 12.75 4.63 15.51
C GLU A 7 12.19 3.95 14.25
N GLY A 8 11.92 2.64 14.28
CA GLY A 8 11.66 1.84 13.08
C GLY A 8 10.21 1.42 12.81
N SER A 9 9.22 1.97 13.51
CA SER A 9 7.82 1.53 13.37
C SER A 9 7.06 2.38 12.35
N ALA A 10 7.10 1.99 11.08
CA ALA A 10 6.25 2.57 10.04
C ALA A 10 4.85 1.90 10.06
N VAL A 11 3.80 2.67 10.29
CA VAL A 11 2.42 2.20 10.17
C VAL A 11 1.92 2.51 8.77
N ARG A 12 1.51 1.48 8.02
CA ARG A 12 0.92 1.62 6.69
C ARG A 12 -0.59 1.43 6.79
N VAL A 13 -1.35 2.45 6.43
CA VAL A 13 -2.80 2.37 6.28
C VAL A 13 -3.16 2.58 4.82
N GLY A 14 -4.01 1.70 4.29
CA GLY A 14 -4.33 1.66 2.87
C GLY A 14 -5.83 1.54 2.63
N LEU A 15 -6.31 2.23 1.60
CA LEU A 15 -7.66 2.11 1.09
C LEU A 15 -7.59 1.85 -0.41
N GLY A 16 -8.39 0.90 -0.88
CA GLY A 16 -8.43 0.52 -2.29
C GLY A 16 -9.82 0.10 -2.74
N THR A 17 -10.03 0.20 -4.04
CA THR A 17 -11.23 -0.29 -4.72
C THR A 17 -10.85 -1.37 -5.73
N GLN A 18 -11.67 -2.39 -5.83
CA GLN A 18 -11.51 -3.46 -6.81
C GLN A 18 -12.79 -3.55 -7.65
N PHE A 19 -12.61 -3.51 -8.96
CA PHE A 19 -13.68 -3.64 -9.93
C PHE A 19 -13.51 -4.94 -10.72
N SER A 20 -14.55 -5.77 -10.72
CA SER A 20 -14.61 -6.98 -11.54
C SER A 20 -15.52 -6.71 -12.73
N PHE A 21 -14.92 -6.68 -13.93
CA PHE A 21 -15.66 -6.44 -15.18
C PHE A 21 -16.19 -7.75 -15.75
N THR A 22 -15.39 -8.82 -15.69
CA THR A 22 -15.77 -10.16 -16.12
C THR A 22 -15.19 -11.20 -15.16
N LYS A 23 -15.55 -12.48 -15.34
CA LYS A 23 -14.98 -13.59 -14.55
C LYS A 23 -13.46 -13.70 -14.69
N ASN A 24 -12.91 -13.19 -15.79
CA ASN A 24 -11.51 -13.33 -16.16
C ASN A 24 -10.75 -12.01 -16.11
N PHE A 25 -11.44 -10.88 -15.90
CA PHE A 25 -10.83 -9.55 -15.90
C PHE A 25 -11.32 -8.71 -14.71
N SER A 26 -10.38 -8.40 -13.83
CA SER A 26 -10.58 -7.50 -12.69
C SER A 26 -9.49 -6.44 -12.69
N ALA A 27 -9.81 -5.23 -12.25
CA ALA A 27 -8.84 -4.17 -12.01
C ALA A 27 -8.91 -3.74 -10.54
N TYR A 28 -7.78 -3.30 -10.01
CA TYR A 28 -7.70 -2.75 -8.67
C TYR A 28 -6.87 -1.47 -8.66
N THR A 29 -7.26 -0.56 -7.79
CA THR A 29 -6.50 0.64 -7.47
C THR A 29 -6.49 0.80 -5.97
N ASP A 30 -5.31 1.02 -5.40
CA ASP A 30 -5.14 1.27 -3.98
C ASP A 30 -4.17 2.41 -3.74
N ALA A 31 -4.44 3.14 -2.66
CA ALA A 31 -3.57 4.18 -2.16
C ALA A 31 -3.23 3.85 -0.71
N ASN A 32 -1.96 3.94 -0.36
CA ASN A 32 -1.46 3.69 0.97
C ASN A 32 -0.74 4.93 1.49
N TYR A 33 -0.98 5.27 2.75
CA TYR A 33 -0.29 6.30 3.49
C TYR A 33 0.62 5.64 4.53
N LEU A 34 1.84 6.14 4.63
CA LEU A 34 2.84 5.72 5.60
C LEU A 34 2.95 6.81 6.66
N GLY A 35 2.67 6.48 7.92
CA GLY A 35 2.89 7.36 9.06
C GLY A 35 3.96 6.76 9.97
N GLY A 36 5.12 7.39 10.05
CA GLY A 36 6.27 6.97 10.87
C GLY A 36 7.38 8.01 10.80
N GLY A 37 8.13 8.19 11.89
CA GLY A 37 8.94 9.38 12.19
C GLY A 37 10.06 9.76 11.21
N ASP A 38 10.45 8.89 10.28
CA ASP A 38 11.46 9.16 9.25
C ASP A 38 11.15 8.36 7.98
N VAL A 39 10.17 8.80 7.19
CA VAL A 39 9.85 8.18 5.89
C VAL A 39 9.73 9.26 4.81
N ASP A 40 10.74 9.38 3.93
CA ASP A 40 10.77 10.37 2.83
C ASP A 40 9.69 10.15 1.73
N GLN A 41 8.83 9.14 1.86
CA GLN A 41 7.76 8.84 0.92
C GLN A 41 6.47 8.46 1.68
N ASP A 42 5.73 9.49 2.09
CA ASP A 42 4.51 9.38 2.90
C ASP A 42 3.32 8.73 2.18
N TRP A 43 3.37 8.57 0.85
CA TRP A 43 2.27 8.03 0.06
C TRP A 43 2.73 7.08 -1.06
N SER A 44 1.91 6.06 -1.35
CA SER A 44 2.06 5.18 -2.52
C SER A 44 0.72 4.96 -3.20
N ALA A 45 0.69 4.97 -4.53
CA ALA A 45 -0.45 4.56 -5.33
C ALA A 45 -0.08 3.32 -6.14
N ASN A 46 -0.94 2.29 -6.09
CA ASN A 46 -0.80 1.10 -6.91
C ASN A 46 -2.02 0.95 -7.82
N VAL A 47 -1.76 0.55 -9.05
CA VAL A 47 -2.79 0.23 -10.04
C VAL A 47 -2.43 -1.10 -10.67
N GLY A 48 -3.41 -1.97 -10.84
CA GLY A 48 -3.17 -3.27 -11.46
C GLY A 48 -4.40 -3.83 -12.16
N VAL A 49 -4.14 -4.69 -13.13
CA VAL A 49 -5.14 -5.49 -13.81
C VAL A 49 -4.81 -6.96 -13.61
N LYS A 50 -5.83 -7.75 -13.34
CA LYS A 50 -5.75 -9.20 -13.20
C LYS A 50 -6.53 -9.82 -14.35
N TYR A 51 -5.80 -10.53 -15.21
CA TYR A 51 -6.38 -11.39 -16.24
C TYR A 51 -6.08 -12.85 -15.90
N THR A 52 -7.11 -13.70 -15.91
CA THR A 52 -6.98 -15.14 -15.60
C THR A 52 -7.48 -15.94 -16.80
N TRP A 53 -6.63 -16.79 -17.38
CA TRP A 53 -6.97 -17.68 -18.50
C TRP A 53 -7.61 -19.00 -18.02
#